data_AF-A0A3C0EFV8-F1
#
_entry.id   AF-A0A3C0EFV8-F1
#
_cell.length_a   1.000
_cell.length_b   1.000
_cell.length_c   1.000
_cell.angle_alpha   90.00
_cell.angle_beta   90.00
_cell.angle_gamma   90.00
#
_symmetry.space_group_name_H-M   'P 1'
#
loop_
_entity.id
_entity.type
_entity.pdbx_description
1 polymer ?
#
loop_
_entity_poly.entity_id
_entity_poly.type
_entity_poly.pdbx_seq_one_letter_code
_entity_poly.pdbx_strand_id
1 'polypeptide(L)'
;MRGKGVINMSSQSTDVIEVGGISVPANEAQVVLALSVLSERIGRLPVQDKEDLFELVKAAPLMQSKEDYDSFLGAFLEILEQNPLEVNDLDLSEEEQEKPEEYVNWIEWISKKIREVRQNAELTQEELANKAGLPQSHISRLERGKHSPSHMTLKKIAKALCIDVTELDPGL
;
A
#
# COMPACT_ATOMS: atom_id res chain seq x y z
N MET A 1 -47.09 50.50 -22.48
CA MET A 1 -47.24 49.96 -21.11
C MET A 1 -47.82 48.55 -21.20
N ARG A 2 -47.40 47.67 -20.27
CA ARG A 2 -47.67 46.20 -20.14
C ARG A 2 -46.77 45.37 -21.06
N GLY A 3 -45.75 44.61 -20.62
CA GLY A 3 -45.45 43.99 -19.33
C GLY A 3 -45.71 42.48 -19.43
N LYS A 4 -44.64 41.67 -19.43
CA LYS A 4 -44.51 40.21 -19.14
C LYS A 4 -43.29 39.69 -19.92
N GLY A 5 -42.31 38.99 -19.38
CA GLY A 5 -42.04 38.52 -18.03
C GLY A 5 -40.67 37.83 -18.11
N VAL A 6 -39.76 38.23 -17.24
CA VAL A 6 -38.48 37.58 -17.04
C VAL A 6 -38.76 36.23 -16.37
N ILE A 7 -38.23 35.14 -16.91
CA ILE A 7 -37.86 33.98 -16.08
C ILE A 7 -36.46 33.57 -16.53
N ASN A 8 -35.50 34.16 -15.84
CA ASN A 8 -34.10 33.79 -15.83
C ASN A 8 -33.93 32.60 -14.87
N MET A 9 -33.11 31.63 -15.28
CA MET A 9 -32.34 30.69 -14.47
C MET A 9 -33.02 29.98 -13.28
N SER A 10 -33.26 28.69 -13.44
CA SER A 10 -33.36 27.72 -12.34
C SER A 10 -32.43 26.55 -12.69
N SER A 11 -31.17 26.63 -12.23
CA SER A 11 -30.70 25.95 -11.02
C SER A 11 -30.61 24.43 -11.22
N GLN A 12 -29.46 23.96 -11.69
CA GLN A 12 -29.05 22.59 -11.35
C GLN A 12 -28.93 22.57 -9.83
N SER A 13 -29.93 22.00 -9.16
CA SER A 13 -29.80 21.60 -7.77
C SER A 13 -28.84 20.41 -7.79
N THR A 14 -27.53 20.67 -7.68
CA THR A 14 -26.57 19.63 -7.34
C THR A 14 -26.90 19.22 -5.93
N ASP A 15 -27.63 18.11 -5.77
CA ASP A 15 -27.91 17.53 -4.46
C ASP A 15 -26.58 17.36 -3.72
N VAL A 16 -26.50 17.97 -2.55
CA VAL A 16 -25.30 17.99 -1.73
C VAL A 16 -25.44 16.90 -0.67
N ILE A 17 -24.41 16.06 -0.54
CA ILE A 17 -24.37 14.93 0.38
C ILE A 17 -23.27 15.20 1.43
N GLU A 18 -23.54 14.84 2.67
CA GLU A 18 -22.56 14.84 3.75
C GLU A 18 -21.71 13.57 3.70
N VAL A 19 -20.39 13.72 3.54
CA VAL A 19 -19.43 12.61 3.60
C VAL A 19 -18.30 13.00 4.55
N GLY A 20 -18.19 12.29 5.68
CA GLY A 20 -17.13 12.55 6.68
C GLY A 20 -17.15 13.96 7.27
N GLY A 21 -18.33 14.61 7.35
CA GLY A 21 -18.49 16.00 7.84
C GLY A 21 -18.18 17.09 6.80
N ILE A 22 -18.00 16.71 5.53
CA ILE A 22 -17.79 17.64 4.41
C ILE A 22 -19.02 17.57 3.49
N SER A 23 -19.56 18.73 3.15
CA SER A 23 -20.71 18.87 2.24
C SER A 23 -20.22 18.90 0.79
N VAL A 24 -20.60 17.91 -0.02
CA VAL A 24 -20.07 17.73 -1.38
C VAL A 24 -21.16 17.41 -2.40
N PRO A 25 -21.01 17.84 -3.67
CA PRO A 25 -21.94 17.46 -4.74
C PRO A 25 -22.07 15.94 -4.87
N ALA A 26 -23.28 15.42 -5.12
CA ALA A 26 -23.53 13.98 -5.21
C ALA A 26 -22.66 13.24 -6.24
N ASN A 27 -22.26 13.90 -7.33
CA ASN A 27 -21.35 13.37 -8.34
C ASN A 27 -19.90 13.24 -7.87
N GLU A 28 -19.55 13.88 -6.75
CA GLU A 28 -18.22 13.85 -6.12
C GLU A 28 -18.20 13.04 -4.82
N ALA A 29 -19.38 12.69 -4.29
CA ALA A 29 -19.52 11.95 -3.03
C ALA A 29 -18.72 10.63 -2.99
N GLN A 30 -18.60 9.92 -4.11
CA GLN A 30 -17.79 8.69 -4.19
C GLN A 30 -16.29 8.95 -4.05
N VAL A 31 -15.78 10.02 -4.67
CA VAL A 31 -14.37 10.41 -4.59
C VAL A 31 -14.06 10.87 -3.17
N VAL A 32 -14.95 11.65 -2.58
CA VAL A 32 -14.80 12.17 -1.22
C VAL A 32 -14.84 11.02 -0.22
N LEU A 33 -15.75 10.05 -0.38
CA LEU A 33 -15.80 8.84 0.44
C LEU A 33 -14.49 8.02 0.32
N ALA A 34 -13.99 7.83 -0.90
CA ALA A 34 -12.72 7.15 -1.13
C ALA A 34 -11.55 7.89 -0.44
N LEU A 35 -11.49 9.21 -0.55
CA LEU A 35 -10.49 10.04 0.13
C LEU A 35 -10.63 10.01 1.65
N SER A 36 -11.84 9.98 2.19
CA SER A 36 -12.07 9.84 3.64
C SER A 36 -11.54 8.52 4.17
N VAL A 37 -11.85 7.41 3.49
CA VAL A 37 -11.35 6.07 3.85
C VAL A 37 -9.82 6.01 3.76
N LEU A 38 -9.24 6.57 2.69
CA LEU A 38 -7.79 6.63 2.53
C LEU A 38 -7.13 7.51 3.60
N SER A 39 -7.71 8.66 3.92
CA SER A 39 -7.20 9.57 4.94
C SER A 39 -7.23 8.93 6.33
N GLU A 40 -8.29 8.18 6.65
CA GLU A 40 -8.39 7.42 7.90
C GLU A 40 -7.32 6.32 7.96
N ARG A 41 -7.16 5.54 6.90
CA ARG A 41 -6.14 4.48 6.81
C ARG A 41 -4.73 5.05 6.92
N ILE A 42 -4.40 6.06 6.12
CA ILE A 42 -3.09 6.74 6.14
C ILE A 42 -2.84 7.35 7.52
N GLY A 43 -3.87 7.87 8.19
CA GLY A 43 -3.76 8.43 9.54
C GLY A 43 -3.26 7.44 10.58
N ARG A 44 -3.63 6.16 10.48
CA ARG A 44 -3.26 5.09 11.43
C ARG A 44 -1.87 4.51 11.22
N LEU A 45 -1.25 4.75 10.07
CA LEU A 45 0.05 4.17 9.74
C LEU A 45 1.15 4.68 10.71
N PRO A 46 2.13 3.83 11.08
CA PRO A 46 3.39 4.24 11.65
C PRO A 46 4.03 5.37 10.84
N VAL A 47 4.77 6.24 11.52
CA VAL A 47 5.41 7.42 10.91
C VAL A 47 6.29 7.04 9.72
N GLN A 48 7.04 5.94 9.85
CA GLN A 48 7.93 5.44 8.80
C GLN A 48 7.17 4.98 7.55
N ASP A 49 5.97 4.42 7.70
CA ASP A 49 5.15 4.03 6.55
C ASP A 49 4.56 5.23 5.82
N LYS A 50 4.20 6.29 6.57
CA LYS A 50 3.78 7.56 5.96
C LYS A 50 4.92 8.18 5.14
N GLU A 51 6.14 8.13 5.67
CA GLU A 51 7.34 8.57 4.95
C GLU A 51 7.57 7.72 3.70
N ASP A 52 7.46 6.39 3.81
CA ASP A 52 7.62 5.47 2.68
C ASP A 52 6.58 5.69 1.59
N LEU A 53 5.31 5.91 1.96
CA LEU A 53 4.26 6.31 1.00
C LEU A 53 4.58 7.63 0.33
N PHE A 54 5.06 8.61 1.10
CA PHE A 54 5.39 9.92 0.57
C PHE A 54 6.53 9.85 -0.44
N GLU A 55 7.59 9.10 -0.13
CA GLU A 55 8.70 8.86 -1.07
C GLU A 55 8.23 8.10 -2.31
N LEU A 56 7.36 7.10 -2.14
CA LEU A 56 6.79 6.37 -3.27
C LEU A 56 5.97 7.30 -4.19
N VAL A 57 5.12 8.14 -3.61
CA VAL A 57 4.28 9.12 -4.34
C VAL A 57 5.13 10.17 -5.06
N LYS A 58 6.26 10.60 -4.49
CA LYS A 58 7.20 11.50 -5.19
C LYS A 58 7.77 10.89 -6.46
N ALA A 59 7.89 9.56 -6.52
CA ALA A 59 8.36 8.86 -7.72
C ALA A 59 7.27 8.72 -8.80
N ALA A 60 5.99 8.88 -8.46
CA ALA A 60 4.86 8.71 -9.39
C ALA A 60 4.98 9.52 -10.70
N PRO A 61 5.42 10.79 -10.70
CA PRO A 61 5.58 11.57 -11.92
C PRO A 61 6.65 11.05 -12.89
N LEU A 62 7.57 10.19 -12.42
CA LEU A 62 8.67 9.66 -13.23
C LEU A 62 8.28 8.39 -14.02
N MET A 63 7.08 7.85 -13.78
CA MET A 63 6.62 6.59 -14.37
C MET A 63 6.23 6.80 -15.83
N GLN A 64 6.75 5.94 -16.70
CA GLN A 64 6.57 6.07 -18.15
C GLN A 64 5.85 4.87 -18.76
N SER A 65 5.78 3.76 -18.03
CA SER A 65 5.14 2.52 -18.49
C SER A 65 4.01 2.07 -17.58
N LYS A 66 3.11 1.25 -18.14
CA LYS A 66 2.07 0.57 -17.36
C LYS A 66 2.69 -0.37 -16.31
N GLU A 67 3.82 -1.03 -16.62
CA GLU A 67 4.53 -1.91 -15.68
C GLU A 67 5.06 -1.11 -14.48
N ASP A 68 5.57 0.11 -14.70
CA ASP A 68 6.03 1.00 -13.62
C ASP A 68 4.87 1.39 -12.70
N TYR A 69 3.71 1.70 -13.28
CA TYR A 69 2.52 2.09 -12.54
C TYR A 69 1.91 0.93 -11.76
N ASP A 70 1.82 -0.26 -12.36
CA ASP A 70 1.35 -1.48 -11.68
C ASP A 70 2.31 -1.86 -10.53
N SER A 71 3.63 -1.68 -10.74
CA SER A 71 4.64 -1.86 -9.71
C SER A 71 4.47 -0.85 -8.57
N PHE A 72 4.30 0.43 -8.88
CA PHE A 72 4.03 1.47 -7.91
C PHE A 72 2.78 1.15 -7.09
N LEU A 73 1.66 0.85 -7.75
CA LEU A 73 0.42 0.53 -7.06
C LEU A 73 0.56 -0.69 -6.14
N GLY A 74 1.31 -1.71 -6.55
CA GLY A 74 1.60 -2.86 -5.68
C GLY A 74 2.33 -2.45 -4.40
N ALA A 75 3.40 -1.65 -4.51
CA ALA A 75 4.15 -1.19 -3.35
C ALA A 75 3.34 -0.22 -2.47
N PHE A 76 2.56 0.67 -3.11
CA PHE A 76 1.68 1.61 -2.44
C PHE A 76 0.60 0.88 -1.65
N LEU A 77 -0.06 -0.10 -2.27
CA LEU A 77 -1.06 -0.92 -1.62
C LEU A 77 -0.46 -1.75 -0.50
N GLU A 78 0.75 -2.31 -0.64
CA GLU A 78 1.39 -3.03 0.47
C GLU A 78 1.66 -2.13 1.69
N ILE A 79 2.11 -0.89 1.46
CA ILE A 79 2.35 0.06 2.55
C ILE A 79 1.02 0.56 3.15
N LEU A 80 -0.05 0.72 2.34
CA LEU A 80 -1.38 1.13 2.82
C LEU A 80 -2.14 0.01 3.52
N GLU A 81 -2.03 -1.21 2.98
CA GLU A 81 -2.72 -2.39 3.49
C GLU A 81 -2.18 -2.78 4.83
N GLN A 82 -0.95 -2.36 5.15
CA GLN A 82 -0.35 -2.57 6.44
C GLN A 82 -0.74 -3.91 7.02
N ASN A 83 0.09 -4.90 6.68
CA ASN A 83 0.24 -6.04 7.55
C ASN A 83 1.39 -5.83 8.55
N PRO A 84 1.51 -4.73 9.35
CA PRO A 84 1.80 -4.93 10.75
C PRO A 84 0.71 -5.84 11.28
N LEU A 85 1.15 -6.82 12.04
CA LEU A 85 0.26 -7.69 12.76
C LEU A 85 -0.45 -6.88 13.85
N GLU A 86 -1.53 -6.19 13.49
CA GLU A 86 -2.54 -5.74 14.44
C GLU A 86 -3.76 -6.63 14.27
N VAL A 87 -3.82 -7.62 15.17
CA VAL A 87 -4.98 -8.46 15.37
C VAL A 87 -6.11 -7.54 15.82
N ASN A 88 -7.12 -7.37 14.98
CA ASN A 88 -8.43 -6.90 15.43
C ASN A 88 -9.42 -8.00 15.08
N ASP A 89 -9.98 -8.57 16.14
CA ASP A 89 -10.84 -9.73 16.12
C ASP A 89 -12.13 -9.45 15.36
N LEU A 90 -12.43 -10.27 14.35
CA LEU A 90 -13.82 -10.56 14.03
C LEU A 90 -14.30 -11.52 15.13
N ASP A 91 -15.05 -10.95 16.07
CA ASP A 91 -15.60 -11.64 17.24
C ASP A 91 -16.31 -12.95 16.87
N LEU A 92 -15.66 -14.06 17.18
CA LEU A 92 -16.29 -15.32 17.53
C LEU A 92 -15.51 -15.93 18.70
N SER A 93 -15.78 -15.38 19.90
CA SER A 93 -15.49 -15.94 21.23
C SER A 93 -14.02 -16.16 21.61
N GLU A 94 -13.53 -15.22 22.43
CA GLU A 94 -12.51 -15.32 23.49
C GLU A 94 -11.74 -16.64 23.65
N GLU A 95 -10.69 -16.86 22.84
CA GLU A 95 -9.51 -17.65 23.21
C GLU A 95 -8.30 -17.02 22.49
N GLU A 96 -7.30 -16.54 23.24
CA GLU A 96 -6.04 -16.00 22.71
C GLU A 96 -5.30 -17.07 21.89
N GLN A 97 -5.58 -17.18 20.59
CA GLN A 97 -4.91 -18.13 19.71
C GLN A 97 -3.63 -17.51 19.14
N GLU A 98 -2.49 -18.00 19.64
CA GLU A 98 -1.18 -17.78 19.03
C GLU A 98 -1.22 -18.17 17.54
N LYS A 99 -0.54 -17.39 16.69
CA LYS A 99 -0.46 -17.67 15.24
C LYS A 99 0.03 -19.09 15.01
N PRO A 100 -0.45 -19.81 13.97
CA PRO A 100 0.10 -21.11 13.61
C PRO A 100 1.62 -21.01 13.48
N GLU A 101 2.34 -21.86 14.23
CA GLU A 101 3.81 -21.86 14.33
C GLU A 101 4.48 -21.85 12.95
N GLU A 102 3.89 -22.57 12.00
CA GLU A 102 4.31 -22.65 10.59
C GLU A 102 4.40 -21.28 9.90
N TYR A 103 3.46 -20.36 10.17
CA TYR A 103 3.43 -19.05 9.52
C TYR A 103 4.49 -18.09 10.09
N VAL A 104 4.71 -18.12 11.41
CA VAL A 104 5.78 -17.34 12.04
C VAL A 104 7.14 -17.81 11.55
N ASN A 105 7.32 -19.13 11.44
CA ASN A 105 8.52 -19.75 10.91
C ASN A 105 8.79 -19.34 9.46
N TRP A 106 7.75 -19.26 8.61
CA TRP A 106 7.90 -18.79 7.23
C TRP A 106 8.39 -17.34 7.16
N ILE A 107 7.80 -16.42 7.94
CA ILE A 107 8.22 -15.01 7.97
C ILE A 107 9.69 -14.90 8.38
N GLU A 108 10.08 -15.60 9.44
CA GLU A 108 11.46 -15.57 9.90
C GLU A 108 12.42 -16.12 8.85
N TRP A 109 12.05 -17.22 8.19
CA TRP A 109 12.83 -17.83 7.13
C TRP A 109 12.99 -16.88 5.93
N ILE A 110 11.89 -16.31 5.41
CA ILE A 110 11.95 -15.47 4.21
C ILE A 110 12.71 -14.17 4.47
N SER A 111 12.53 -13.57 5.64
CA SER A 111 13.25 -12.35 6.02
C SER A 111 14.77 -12.57 6.01
N LYS A 112 15.22 -13.71 6.53
CA LYS A 112 16.63 -14.11 6.50
C LYS A 112 17.08 -14.43 5.08
N LYS A 113 16.26 -15.14 4.30
CA LYS A 113 16.59 -15.55 2.93
C LYS A 113 16.80 -14.35 2.01
N ILE A 114 15.90 -13.35 2.06
CA ILE A 114 16.06 -12.09 1.29
C ILE A 114 17.40 -11.44 1.62
N ARG A 115 17.72 -11.32 2.92
CA ARG A 115 18.97 -10.71 3.38
C ARG A 115 20.19 -11.49 2.91
N GLU A 116 20.16 -12.81 3.01
CA GLU A 116 21.24 -13.71 2.60
C GLU A 116 21.54 -13.56 1.11
N VAL A 117 20.52 -13.69 0.25
CA VAL A 117 20.70 -13.59 -1.21
C VAL A 117 21.18 -12.19 -1.61
N ARG A 118 20.66 -11.14 -0.97
CA ARG A 118 21.14 -9.77 -1.20
C ARG A 118 22.63 -9.63 -0.88
N GLN A 119 23.07 -10.16 0.26
CA GLN A 119 24.47 -10.11 0.68
C GLN A 119 25.38 -10.91 -0.27
N ASN A 120 24.91 -12.06 -0.77
CA ASN A 120 25.63 -12.86 -1.76
C ASN A 120 25.76 -12.15 -3.12
N ALA A 121 24.79 -11.30 -3.45
CA ALA A 121 24.85 -10.41 -4.62
C ALA A 121 25.68 -9.14 -4.38
N GLU A 122 26.31 -8.99 -3.21
CA GLU A 122 27.11 -7.83 -2.80
C GLU A 122 26.36 -6.48 -2.84
N LEU A 123 25.03 -6.51 -2.70
CA LEU A 123 24.20 -5.31 -2.72
C LEU A 123 23.94 -4.78 -1.32
N THR A 124 23.93 -3.47 -1.15
CA THR A 124 23.35 -2.79 0.01
C THR A 124 21.81 -2.85 -0.03
N GLN A 125 21.15 -2.57 1.10
CA GLN A 125 19.69 -2.49 1.13
C GLN A 125 19.16 -1.39 0.20
N GLU A 126 19.89 -0.28 0.09
CA GLU A 126 19.54 0.83 -0.80
C GLU A 126 19.64 0.43 -2.28
N GLU A 127 20.71 -0.29 -2.66
CA GLU A 127 20.86 -0.78 -4.04
C GLU A 127 19.80 -1.81 -4.42
N LEU A 128 19.46 -2.74 -3.51
CA LEU A 128 18.35 -3.66 -3.73
C LEU A 128 17.02 -2.92 -3.89
N ALA A 129 16.76 -1.95 -3.01
CA ALA A 129 15.55 -1.14 -3.03
C ALA A 129 15.41 -0.39 -4.37
N ASN A 130 16.48 0.26 -4.82
CA ASN A 130 16.53 0.96 -6.10
C ASN A 130 16.27 0.01 -7.28
N LYS A 131 16.88 -1.19 -7.28
CA LYS A 131 16.68 -2.20 -8.32
C LYS A 131 15.26 -2.79 -8.31
N ALA A 132 14.67 -2.95 -7.13
CA ALA A 132 13.32 -3.49 -6.94
C ALA A 132 12.21 -2.43 -7.12
N GLY A 133 12.56 -1.14 -7.21
CA GLY A 133 11.59 -0.04 -7.23
C GLY A 133 10.81 0.07 -5.93
N LEU A 134 11.48 -0.13 -4.79
CA LEU A 134 10.90 -0.09 -3.44
C LEU A 134 11.63 0.93 -2.57
N PRO A 135 11.00 1.48 -1.52
CA PRO A 135 11.72 2.25 -0.50
C PRO A 135 12.76 1.41 0.24
N GLN A 136 13.93 1.97 0.55
CA GLN A 136 15.00 1.25 1.28
C GLN A 136 14.56 0.79 2.67
N SER A 137 13.81 1.63 3.36
CA SER A 137 13.12 1.37 4.62
C SER A 137 12.16 0.17 4.53
N HIS A 138 11.47 -0.01 3.39
CA HIS A 138 10.61 -1.18 3.15
C HIS A 138 11.46 -2.47 3.09
N ILE A 139 12.55 -2.48 2.32
CA ILE A 139 13.50 -3.61 2.29
C ILE A 139 14.05 -3.92 3.69
N SER A 140 14.46 -2.89 4.44
CA SER A 140 14.97 -3.05 5.81
C SER A 140 13.96 -3.70 6.76
N ARG A 141 12.65 -3.45 6.57
CA ARG A 141 11.59 -4.05 7.37
C ARG A 141 11.30 -5.49 6.99
N LEU A 142 11.33 -5.81 5.69
CA LEU A 142 11.21 -7.18 5.20
C LEU A 142 12.36 -8.04 5.74
N GLU A 143 13.60 -7.56 5.69
CA GLU A 143 14.76 -8.31 6.22
C GLU A 143 14.76 -8.49 7.74
N ARG A 144 13.95 -7.71 8.47
CA ARG A 144 13.76 -7.81 9.91
C ARG A 144 12.50 -8.60 10.30
N GLY A 145 11.74 -9.11 9.33
CA GLY A 145 10.46 -9.80 9.58
C GLY A 145 9.40 -8.92 10.22
N LYS A 146 9.52 -7.59 10.07
CA LYS A 146 8.50 -6.65 10.57
C LYS A 146 7.28 -6.59 9.66
N HIS A 147 7.46 -6.92 8.39
CA HIS A 147 6.39 -7.01 7.40
C HIS A 147 6.54 -8.33 6.64
N SER A 148 5.40 -8.96 6.36
CA SER A 148 5.33 -10.08 5.43
C SER A 148 5.37 -9.55 4.00
N PRO A 149 6.28 -10.02 3.13
CA PRO A 149 6.28 -9.60 1.73
C PRO A 149 5.08 -10.21 1.00
N SER A 150 4.43 -9.43 0.13
CA SER A 150 3.48 -10.00 -0.81
C SER A 150 4.21 -10.83 -1.89
N HIS A 151 3.46 -11.68 -2.58
CA HIS A 151 3.96 -12.37 -3.79
C HIS A 151 4.53 -11.40 -4.84
N MET A 152 3.91 -10.23 -5.01
CA MET A 152 4.39 -9.24 -5.97
C MET A 152 5.75 -8.67 -5.54
N THR A 153 5.91 -8.37 -4.25
CA THR A 153 7.18 -7.89 -3.70
C THR A 153 8.26 -8.96 -3.76
N LEU A 154 7.94 -10.23 -3.49
CA LEU A 154 8.87 -11.34 -3.68
C LEU A 154 9.36 -11.44 -5.14
N LYS A 155 8.45 -11.31 -6.13
CA LYS A 155 8.83 -11.27 -7.54
C LYS A 155 9.75 -10.11 -7.89
N LYS A 156 9.49 -8.91 -7.36
CA LYS A 156 10.35 -7.74 -7.59
C LYS A 156 11.74 -7.95 -7.01
N ILE A 157 11.82 -8.44 -5.78
CA ILE A 157 13.08 -8.74 -5.10
C ILE A 157 13.84 -9.83 -5.86
N ALA A 158 13.17 -10.91 -6.27
CA ALA A 158 13.78 -11.99 -7.07
C ALA A 158 14.32 -11.46 -8.41
N LYS A 159 13.53 -10.66 -9.14
CA LYS A 159 13.94 -10.01 -10.39
C LYS A 159 15.15 -9.09 -10.17
N ALA A 160 15.17 -8.31 -9.09
CA ALA A 160 16.27 -7.39 -8.76
C ALA A 160 17.56 -8.13 -8.36
N LEU A 161 17.43 -9.31 -7.76
CA LEU A 161 18.52 -10.21 -7.37
C LEU A 161 18.92 -11.19 -8.48
N CYS A 162 18.22 -11.18 -9.62
CA CYS A 162 18.42 -12.09 -10.75
C CYS A 162 18.31 -13.58 -10.36
N ILE A 163 17.36 -13.92 -9.49
CA ILE A 163 17.05 -15.29 -9.06
C ILE A 163 15.63 -15.68 -9.44
N ASP A 164 15.31 -16.97 -9.36
CA ASP A 164 13.93 -17.43 -9.49
C ASP A 164 13.14 -17.11 -8.21
N VAL A 165 11.85 -16.76 -8.35
CA VAL A 165 11.01 -16.43 -7.19
C VAL A 165 10.83 -17.63 -6.25
N THR A 166 10.92 -18.86 -6.75
CA THR A 166 10.86 -20.10 -5.96
C THR A 166 12.02 -20.23 -4.96
N GLU A 167 13.13 -19.51 -5.17
CA GLU A 167 14.23 -19.44 -4.19
C GLU A 167 13.87 -18.58 -2.96
N LEU A 168 12.88 -17.70 -3.09
CA LEU A 168 12.33 -16.86 -2.02
C LEU A 168 10.98 -17.37 -1.52
N ASP A 169 10.29 -18.22 -2.25
CA ASP A 169 9.07 -18.85 -1.77
C ASP A 169 8.94 -20.26 -2.37
N PRO A 170 9.40 -21.29 -1.64
CA PRO A 170 9.42 -22.66 -2.14
C PRO A 170 8.02 -23.28 -2.25
N GLY A 171 6.96 -22.57 -1.85
CA GLY A 171 5.57 -22.98 -2.01
C GLY A 171 4.94 -22.62 -3.37
N LEU A 172 5.70 -21.95 -4.26
CA LEU A 172 5.26 -21.51 -5.60
C LEU A 172 5.61 -22.48 -6.73
#